data_AF-A0A961Z6S4-F1
#
_entry.id   AF-A0A961Z6S4-F1
#
_cell.length_a   1.000
_cell.length_b   1.000
_cell.length_c   1.000
_cell.angle_alpha   90.00
_cell.angle_beta   90.00
_cell.angle_gamma   90.00
#
_symmetry.space_group_name_H-M   'P 1'
#
loop_
_entity.id
_entity.type
_entity.pdbx_description
1 polymer ?
#
loop_
_entity_poly.entity_id
_entity_poly.type
_entity_poly.pdbx_seq_one_letter_code
_entity_poly.pdbx_strand_id
1 'polypeptide(L)'
;SYGYDTANLMLSALAKAPVSDAAGFQKALEAADFASVRGKFSFAANHHPIQDIYVREVIKEGDIFTNKIVDTAMTDRDNAYVGECKM
;
A
#
# COMPACT_ATOMS: atom_id res chain seq x y z
N SER A 1 3.16 -4.79 -8.71
CA SER A 1 3.33 -4.27 -7.34
C SER A 1 2.25 -4.81 -6.40
N TYR A 2 0.96 -4.59 -6.67
CA TYR A 2 -0.13 -4.92 -5.74
C TYR A 2 -0.15 -6.37 -5.24
N GLY A 3 -0.19 -7.36 -6.13
CA GLY A 3 -0.21 -8.77 -5.70
C GLY A 3 1.05 -9.21 -4.93
N TYR A 4 2.21 -8.63 -5.24
CA TYR A 4 3.46 -8.91 -4.54
C TYR A 4 3.43 -8.36 -3.11
N ASP A 5 2.99 -7.12 -2.94
CA ASP A 5 2.79 -6.51 -1.63
C ASP A 5 1.72 -7.24 -0.82
N THR A 6 0.62 -7.69 -1.45
CA THR A 6 -0.41 -8.48 -0.76
C THR A 6 0.15 -9.78 -0.19
N ALA A 7 0.97 -10.50 -0.96
CA ALA A 7 1.60 -11.72 -0.46
C ALA A 7 2.52 -11.42 0.74
N ASN A 8 3.34 -10.37 0.66
CA ASN A 8 4.22 -9.97 1.76
C ASN A 8 3.43 -9.52 3.01
N LEU A 9 2.34 -8.79 2.83
CA LEU A 9 1.42 -8.40 3.90
C LEU A 9 0.79 -9.63 4.58
N MET A 10 0.35 -10.61 3.79
CA MET A 10 -0.20 -11.85 4.34
C MET A 10 0.86 -12.62 5.13
N LEU A 11 2.08 -12.74 4.60
CA LEU A 11 3.19 -13.39 5.28
C LEU A 11 3.56 -12.67 6.59
N SER A 12 3.60 -11.34 6.60
CA SER A 12 3.88 -10.57 7.82
C SER A 12 2.79 -10.76 8.87
N ALA A 13 1.51 -10.80 8.47
CA ALA A 13 0.40 -11.03 9.38
C ALA A 13 0.38 -12.45 9.95
N LEU A 14 0.64 -13.46 9.12
CA LEU A 14 0.71 -14.88 9.52
C LEU A 14 1.80 -15.15 10.57
N ALA A 15 2.86 -14.33 10.58
CA ALA A 15 3.91 -14.40 11.60
C ALA A 15 3.46 -13.88 12.98
N LYS A 16 2.34 -13.15 13.07
CA LYS A 16 1.84 -12.55 14.31
C LYS A 16 0.60 -13.25 14.87
N ALA A 17 -0.28 -13.74 13.99
CA ALA A 17 -1.52 -14.42 14.39
C ALA A 17 -1.95 -15.47 13.35
N PRO A 18 -2.53 -16.61 13.79
CA PRO A 18 -3.14 -17.58 12.89
C PRO A 18 -4.46 -17.04 12.32
N VAL A 19 -4.83 -17.47 11.11
CA VAL A 19 -6.08 -17.05 10.45
C VAL A 19 -7.34 -17.41 11.25
N SER A 20 -7.26 -18.45 12.11
CA SER A 20 -8.34 -18.84 13.01
C SER A 20 -8.61 -17.81 14.13
N ASP A 21 -7.64 -16.96 14.46
CA ASP A 21 -7.84 -15.78 15.30
C ASP A 21 -8.15 -14.59 14.40
N ALA A 22 -9.42 -14.44 14.02
CA ALA A 22 -9.84 -13.41 13.06
C ALA A 22 -9.49 -11.99 13.52
N ALA A 23 -9.66 -11.69 14.82
CA ALA A 23 -9.38 -10.35 15.36
C ALA A 23 -7.86 -10.08 15.44
N GLY A 24 -7.08 -11.06 15.89
CA GLY A 24 -5.62 -10.96 15.91
C GLY A 24 -5.03 -10.85 14.51
N PHE A 25 -5.54 -11.63 13.56
CA PHE A 25 -5.09 -11.61 12.17
C PHE A 25 -5.45 -10.29 11.47
N GLN A 26 -6.66 -9.77 11.69
CA GLN A 26 -7.05 -8.45 11.19
C GLN A 26 -6.11 -7.36 11.71
N LYS A 27 -5.85 -7.32 13.03
CA LYS A 27 -4.93 -6.34 13.63
C LYS A 27 -3.51 -6.47 13.06
N ALA A 28 -3.06 -7.69 12.77
CA ALA A 28 -1.76 -7.93 12.16
C ALA A 28 -1.69 -7.44 10.70
N LEU A 29 -2.79 -7.54 9.94
CA LEU A 29 -2.89 -6.95 8.60
C LEU A 29 -2.90 -5.41 8.66
N GLU A 30 -3.69 -4.82 9.56
CA GLU A 30 -3.77 -3.36 9.75
C GLU A 30 -2.42 -2.74 10.09
N ALA A 31 -1.56 -3.47 10.82
CA ALA A 31 -0.21 -3.02 11.18
C ALA A 31 0.72 -2.83 9.97
N ALA A 32 0.43 -3.50 8.83
CA ALA A 32 1.20 -3.40 7.59
C ALA A 32 2.72 -3.53 7.76
N ASP A 33 3.17 -4.44 8.63
CA ASP A 33 4.58 -4.67 9.00
C ASP A 33 5.36 -5.41 7.90
N PHE A 34 5.50 -4.78 6.73
CA PHE A 34 6.25 -5.30 5.59
C PHE A 34 6.87 -4.16 4.76
N ALA A 35 7.95 -4.46 4.04
CA ALA A 35 8.58 -3.51 3.13
C ALA A 35 7.85 -3.51 1.77
N SER A 36 6.96 -2.53 1.56
CA SER A 36 6.27 -2.37 0.28
C SER A 36 7.23 -1.95 -0.83
N VAL A 37 7.08 -2.53 -2.02
CA VAL A 37 7.85 -2.10 -3.22
C VAL A 37 7.38 -0.74 -3.76
N ARG A 38 6.32 -0.16 -3.19
CA ARG A 38 5.79 1.17 -3.52
C ARG A 38 6.38 2.27 -2.65
N GLY A 39 7.18 1.93 -1.65
CA GLY A 39 7.74 2.86 -0.67
C GLY A 39 6.91 2.87 0.62
N LYS A 40 6.74 4.06 1.20
CA LYS A 40 5.96 4.25 2.43
C LYS A 40 4.52 3.75 2.24
N PHE A 41 4.05 2.92 3.17
CA PHE A 41 2.75 2.30 3.10
C PHE A 41 2.12 2.17 4.48
N SER A 42 0.82 2.46 4.58
CA SER A 42 -0.03 2.18 5.73
C SER A 42 -1.49 2.07 5.29
N PHE A 43 -2.40 1.80 6.22
CA PHE A 43 -3.84 1.79 5.96
C PHE A 43 -4.53 2.98 6.63
N ALA A 44 -5.47 3.58 5.92
CA ALA A 44 -6.44 4.51 6.48
C ALA A 44 -7.44 3.77 7.37
N ALA A 45 -8.24 4.53 8.13
CA ALA A 45 -9.25 3.97 9.05
C ALA A 45 -10.26 3.03 8.36
N ASN A 46 -10.48 3.18 7.05
CA ASN A 46 -11.34 2.32 6.24
C ASN A 46 -10.58 1.18 5.51
N HIS A 47 -9.39 0.81 5.99
CA HIS A 47 -8.49 -0.19 5.40
C HIS A 47 -8.04 0.10 3.96
N HIS A 48 -8.20 1.32 3.47
CA HIS A 48 -7.67 1.71 2.17
C HIS A 48 -6.17 2.03 2.28
N PRO A 49 -5.33 1.61 1.31
CA PRO A 49 -3.94 2.04 1.21
C PRO A 49 -3.72 3.55 1.31
N ILE A 50 -2.80 3.95 2.18
CA ILE A 50 -2.10 5.24 2.14
C ILE A 50 -0.72 4.95 1.55
N GLN A 51 -0.40 5.63 0.46
CA GLN A 51 0.84 5.48 -0.30
C GLN A 51 1.17 6.79 -1.00
N ASP A 52 2.43 6.99 -1.35
CA ASP A 52 2.81 8.12 -2.20
C ASP A 52 2.21 7.95 -3.61
N ILE A 53 1.68 9.04 -4.16
CA ILE A 53 1.17 9.10 -5.53
C ILE A 53 2.11 9.99 -6.35
N TYR A 54 2.69 9.41 -7.40
CA TYR A 54 3.70 10.07 -8.22
C TYR A 54 3.15 10.63 -9.52
N VAL A 55 3.64 11.82 -9.90
CA VAL A 55 3.52 12.34 -11.26
C VAL A 55 4.61 11.70 -12.11
N ARG A 56 4.22 11.17 -13.26
CA ARG A 56 5.13 10.44 -14.15
C ARG A 56 5.03 10.98 -15.56
N GLU A 57 6.19 11.08 -16.20
CA GLU A 57 6.32 11.40 -17.61
C GLU A 57 6.76 10.14 -18.37
N VAL A 58 6.15 9.89 -19.52
CA VAL A 58 6.63 8.83 -20.43
C VAL A 58 7.81 9.37 -21.20
N ILE A 59 8.99 8.78 -20.98
CA ILE A 59 10.23 9.13 -21.66
C ILE A 59 10.74 7.94 -22.48
N LYS A 60 11.66 8.20 -23.41
CA LYS A 60 12.39 7.17 -24.15
C LYS A 60 13.80 7.04 -23.58
N GLU A 61 14.14 5.86 -23.05
CA GLU A 61 15.48 5.50 -22.59
C GLU A 61 16.04 4.39 -23.51
N GLY A 62 17.00 4.76 -24.36
CA GLY A 62 17.45 3.88 -25.44
C GLY A 62 16.30 3.56 -26.39
N ASP A 63 15.97 2.28 -26.54
CA ASP A 63 14.87 1.79 -27.38
C ASP A 63 13.57 1.53 -26.60
N ILE A 64 13.52 1.81 -25.29
CA ILE A 64 12.39 1.50 -24.42
C ILE A 64 11.67 2.78 -24.01
N PHE A 65 10.33 2.77 -24.06
CA PHE A 65 9.52 3.80 -23.40
C PHE A 65 9.25 3.40 -21.95
N THR A 66 9.54 4.29 -21.01
CA THR A 66 9.39 4.05 -19.57
C THR A 66 8.82 5.27 -18.85
N ASN A 67 8.38 5.08 -17.62
CA ASN A 67 7.88 6.16 -16.77
C ASN A 67 9.02 6.70 -15.90
N LYS A 68 9.33 7.98 -16.05
CA LYS A 68 10.18 8.72 -15.11
C LYS A 68 9.31 9.41 -14.08
N ILE A 69 9.63 9.25 -12.81
CA ILE A 69 9.02 10.05 -11.73
C ILE A 69 9.55 11.47 -11.84
N VAL A 70 8.65 12.44 -11.95
CA VAL A 70 9.01 13.86 -12.06
C VAL A 70 8.61 14.66 -10.82
N ASP A 71 7.63 14.17 -10.05
CA ASP A 71 7.24 14.76 -8.77
C ASP A 71 6.41 13.76 -7.92
N THR A 72 6.20 14.08 -6.64
CA THR A 72 5.27 13.41 -5.74
C THR A 72 4.03 14.26 -5.54
N ALA A 73 2.90 13.86 -6.14
CA ALA A 73 1.66 14.62 -6.08
C ALA A 73 1.00 14.58 -4.69
N MET A 74 1.10 13.45 -3.99
CA MET A 74 0.48 13.24 -2.68
C MET A 74 1.35 12.33 -1.84
N THR A 75 1.48 12.68 -0.56
CA THR A 75 2.08 11.86 0.48
C THR A 75 1.16 11.86 1.71
N ASP A 76 1.15 10.76 2.47
CA ASP A 76 0.38 10.62 3.72
C ASP A 76 -1.09 11.02 3.63
N ARG A 77 -1.69 10.84 2.45
CA ARG A 77 -3.07 11.24 2.17
C ARG A 77 -3.97 10.01 2.12
N ASP A 78 -5.00 10.03 2.95
CA ASP A 78 -6.11 9.08 2.87
C ASP A 78 -6.89 9.22 1.55
N ASN A 79 -7.83 8.30 1.31
CA ASN A 79 -8.78 8.44 0.20
C ASN A 79 -9.82 9.53 0.51
N ALA A 80 -10.40 10.13 -0.54
CA ALA A 80 -11.30 11.28 -0.42
C ALA A 80 -12.60 10.99 0.36
N TYR A 81 -12.97 9.72 0.51
CA TYR A 81 -14.25 9.28 1.07
C TYR A 81 -14.07 8.53 2.40
N VAL A 82 -12.90 8.63 3.04
CA VAL A 82 -12.61 7.90 4.28
C VAL A 82 -13.65 8.18 5.37
N GLY A 83 -14.15 9.42 5.47
CA GLY A 83 -15.18 9.81 6.42
C GLY A 83 -16.60 9.30 6.10
N GLU A 84 -16.84 8.85 4.86
CA GLU A 84 -18.12 8.29 4.43
C GLU A 84 -18.19 6.77 4.63
N CYS A 85 -17.04 6.11 4.79
CA CYS A 85 -16.96 4.68 5.04
C CYS A 85 -16.98 4.40 6.54
N LYS A 86 -18.17 4.04 7.06
CA LYS A 86 -18.33 3.60 8.46
C LYS A 86 -18.01 2.11 8.54
N MET A 87 -16.91 1.77 9.22
CA MET A 87 -16.52 0.41 9.57
C MET A 87 -16.62 0.19 11.07
#